data_AF-A0A2M7STI8-F1
#
_entry.id   AF-A0A2M7STI8-F1
#
_cell.length_a   1.000
_cell.length_b   1.000
_cell.length_c   1.000
_cell.angle_alpha   90.00
_cell.angle_beta   90.00
_cell.angle_gamma   90.00
#
_symmetry.space_group_name_H-M   'P 1'
#
loop_
_entity.id
_entity.type
_entity.pdbx_description
1 polymer ?
#
loop_
_entity_poly.entity_id
_entity_poly.type
_entity_poly.pdbx_seq_one_letter_code
_entity_poly.pdbx_strand_id
1 'polypeptide(L)'
;YALIYAGAQKNAGPAGVVITIIRDDLLVKVPANLPVMLDYKKLAADGSLYNTPPCWSVYIVSLVLKWLKEIGGLPEIARRNQTKAGLVYKAIDESGGFYRGHAKTDSRSLMNVTFRLPNEQLEEQFASEAKKRDLIGLKGHRSVGGMRASMYNALPIEGAESLVGFMKEFQQKNG
;
A
#
# COMPACT_ATOMS: atom_id res chain seq x y z
N TYR A 1 3.19 -20.86 -3.11
CA TYR A 1 3.23 -20.01 -4.32
C TYR A 1 4.38 -20.45 -5.21
N ALA A 2 4.23 -20.38 -6.54
CA ALA A 2 5.30 -20.71 -7.48
C ALA A 2 5.88 -19.46 -8.19
N LEU A 3 5.13 -18.35 -8.20
CA LEU A 3 5.59 -17.02 -8.62
C LEU A 3 4.92 -15.96 -7.74
N ILE A 4 5.71 -14.97 -7.31
CA ILE A 4 5.26 -13.76 -6.60
C ILE A 4 5.92 -12.57 -7.29
N TYR A 5 5.16 -11.49 -7.55
CA TYR A 5 5.71 -10.27 -8.13
C TYR A 5 5.17 -9.02 -7.41
N ALA A 6 5.96 -7.95 -7.38
CA ALA A 6 5.56 -6.66 -6.83
C ALA A 6 6.31 -5.52 -7.50
N GLY A 7 5.57 -4.52 -8.00
CA GLY A 7 6.15 -3.22 -8.32
C GLY A 7 6.58 -2.49 -7.05
N ALA A 8 7.78 -1.94 -7.02
CA ALA A 8 8.36 -1.41 -5.78
C ALA A 8 7.64 -0.17 -5.22
N GLN A 9 7.01 0.65 -6.09
CA GLN A 9 6.42 1.97 -5.79
C GLN A 9 5.29 2.03 -4.75
N LYS A 10 4.94 0.89 -4.15
CA LYS A 10 3.92 0.81 -3.11
C LYS A 10 4.52 0.65 -1.74
N ASN A 11 5.32 -0.41 -1.57
CA ASN A 11 5.74 -0.82 -0.23
C ASN A 11 7.22 -1.21 -0.14
N ALA A 12 7.99 -1.09 -1.22
CA ALA A 12 9.38 -1.57 -1.28
C ALA A 12 10.38 -0.55 -1.82
N GLY A 13 9.93 0.60 -2.37
CA GLY A 13 10.82 1.62 -2.91
C GLY A 13 10.14 2.51 -3.94
N PRO A 14 10.90 3.09 -4.88
CA PRO A 14 10.39 3.98 -5.92
C PRO A 14 9.80 3.21 -7.10
N ALA A 15 9.14 3.92 -8.01
CA ALA A 15 8.73 3.36 -9.30
C ALA A 15 9.93 3.01 -10.20
N GLY A 16 9.67 2.14 -11.18
CA GLY A 16 10.65 1.76 -12.20
C GLY A 16 11.38 0.43 -11.96
N VAL A 17 11.02 -0.32 -10.91
CA VAL A 17 11.54 -1.69 -10.70
C VAL A 17 10.43 -2.63 -10.21
N VAL A 18 10.48 -3.87 -10.68
CA VAL A 18 9.58 -4.97 -10.28
C VAL A 18 10.42 -6.07 -9.66
N ILE A 19 10.06 -6.47 -8.44
CA ILE A 19 10.66 -7.61 -7.75
C ILE A 19 9.85 -8.84 -8.13
N THR A 20 10.52 -9.89 -8.60
CA THR A 20 9.89 -11.18 -8.91
C THR A 20 10.62 -12.30 -8.16
N ILE A 21 9.86 -13.12 -7.44
CA ILE A 21 10.33 -14.35 -6.81
C ILE A 21 9.66 -15.49 -7.57
N ILE A 22 10.45 -16.26 -8.30
CA ILE A 22 9.99 -17.38 -9.12
C ILE A 22 10.65 -18.66 -8.63
N ARG A 23 9.88 -19.76 -8.58
CA ARG A 23 10.40 -21.08 -8.21
C ARG A 23 11.06 -21.72 -9.44
N ASP A 24 12.22 -22.34 -9.24
CA ASP A 24 13.07 -22.82 -10.33
C ASP A 24 12.39 -23.82 -11.29
N ASP A 25 11.47 -24.64 -10.79
CA ASP A 25 10.68 -25.59 -11.59
C ASP A 25 9.72 -24.92 -12.58
N LEU A 26 9.47 -23.62 -12.45
CA LEU A 26 8.76 -22.84 -13.47
C LEU A 26 9.69 -22.35 -14.59
N LEU A 27 10.97 -22.13 -14.30
CA LEU A 27 11.94 -21.64 -15.30
C LEU A 27 12.15 -22.65 -16.43
N VAL A 28 12.06 -23.95 -16.13
CA VAL A 28 12.16 -25.00 -17.14
C VAL A 28 10.97 -25.04 -18.10
N LYS A 29 9.84 -24.41 -17.73
CA LYS A 29 8.61 -24.36 -18.54
C LYS A 29 8.54 -23.14 -19.45
N VAL A 30 9.53 -22.24 -19.41
CA VAL A 30 9.55 -21.03 -20.24
C VAL A 30 9.70 -21.43 -21.72
N PRO A 31 8.77 -21.00 -22.62
CA PRO A 31 8.85 -21.31 -24.05
C PRO A 31 10.12 -20.75 -24.68
N ALA A 32 10.71 -21.50 -25.62
CA ALA A 32 11.98 -21.14 -26.25
C ALA A 32 11.89 -19.94 -27.22
N ASN A 33 10.69 -19.52 -27.61
CA ASN A 33 10.45 -18.50 -28.64
C ASN A 33 10.01 -17.14 -28.09
N LEU A 34 10.22 -16.88 -26.80
CA LEU A 34 9.90 -15.57 -26.22
C LEU A 34 10.96 -14.51 -26.56
N PRO A 35 10.56 -13.24 -26.75
CA PRO A 35 11.49 -12.12 -26.70
C PRO A 35 12.24 -12.12 -25.36
N VAL A 36 13.55 -11.84 -25.37
CA VAL A 36 14.42 -12.02 -24.19
C VAL A 36 13.93 -11.24 -22.96
N MET A 37 13.38 -10.04 -23.15
CA MET A 37 12.85 -9.22 -22.05
C MET A 37 11.59 -9.79 -21.38
N LEU A 38 10.98 -10.83 -21.96
CA LEU A 38 9.84 -11.57 -21.42
C LEU A 38 10.24 -12.99 -20.97
N ASP A 39 11.52 -13.36 -21.12
CA ASP A 39 12.05 -14.68 -20.78
C ASP A 39 12.64 -14.67 -19.36
N TYR A 40 11.86 -15.13 -18.38
CA TYR A 40 12.33 -15.25 -16.99
C TYR A 40 13.52 -16.20 -16.83
N LYS A 41 13.67 -17.21 -17.69
CA LYS A 41 14.81 -18.14 -17.63
C LYS A 41 16.09 -17.42 -18.01
N LYS A 42 16.06 -16.58 -19.05
CA LYS A 42 17.19 -15.73 -19.43
C LYS A 42 17.48 -14.66 -18.40
N LEU A 43 16.46 -13.91 -17.95
CA LEU A 43 16.63 -12.89 -16.93
C LEU A 43 17.21 -13.46 -15.62
N ALA A 44 16.81 -14.67 -15.21
CA ALA A 44 17.36 -15.34 -14.04
C ALA A 44 18.81 -15.81 -14.26
N ALA A 45 19.12 -16.41 -15.42
CA ALA A 45 20.47 -16.87 -15.76
C ALA A 45 21.50 -15.73 -15.79
N ASP A 46 21.09 -14.55 -16.24
CA ASP A 46 21.95 -13.36 -16.30
C ASP A 46 21.91 -12.52 -15.01
N GLY A 47 21.30 -13.03 -13.93
CA GLY A 47 21.23 -12.32 -12.64
C GLY A 47 20.46 -10.99 -12.71
N SER A 48 19.49 -10.88 -13.62
CA SER A 48 18.76 -9.64 -13.97
C SER A 48 19.65 -8.52 -14.56
N LEU A 49 20.79 -8.88 -15.15
CA LEU A 49 21.75 -7.97 -15.77
C LEU A 49 21.91 -8.19 -17.29
N TYR A 50 20.91 -8.79 -17.95
CA TYR A 50 20.93 -8.98 -19.41
C TYR A 50 21.08 -7.64 -20.16
N ASN A 51 20.43 -6.59 -19.69
CA ASN A 51 20.61 -5.21 -20.15
C ASN A 51 20.80 -4.27 -18.95
N THR A 52 20.95 -2.96 -19.22
CA THR A 52 21.09 -1.95 -18.16
C THR A 52 19.87 -1.96 -17.24
N PRO A 53 20.03 -2.32 -15.94
CA PRO A 53 18.91 -2.34 -15.00
C PRO A 53 18.57 -0.92 -14.51
N PRO A 54 17.42 -0.72 -13.84
CA PRO A 54 17.10 0.53 -13.17
C PRO A 54 17.95 0.70 -11.89
N CYS A 55 19.26 0.98 -12.07
CA CYS A 55 20.28 0.95 -11.01
C CYS A 55 19.89 1.71 -9.75
N TRP A 56 19.36 2.93 -9.93
CA TRP A 56 18.94 3.77 -8.80
C TRP A 56 17.75 3.15 -8.04
N SER A 57 16.72 2.66 -8.74
CA SER A 57 15.57 2.04 -8.08
C SER A 57 15.97 0.76 -7.33
N VAL A 58 16.88 -0.05 -7.89
CA VAL A 58 17.43 -1.23 -7.22
C VAL A 58 18.21 -0.84 -5.95
N TYR A 59 19.02 0.22 -6.02
CA TYR A 59 19.75 0.73 -4.86
C TYR A 59 18.81 1.19 -3.73
N ILE A 60 17.76 1.95 -4.05
CA ILE A 60 16.80 2.40 -3.02
C ILE A 60 16.04 1.22 -2.41
N VAL A 61 15.64 0.21 -3.21
CA VAL A 61 15.03 -1.01 -2.67
C VAL A 61 15.97 -1.69 -1.67
N SER A 62 17.27 -1.77 -1.96
CA SER A 62 18.27 -2.32 -1.03
C SER A 62 18.30 -1.56 0.30
N LEU A 63 18.25 -0.22 0.27
CA LEU A 63 18.19 0.60 1.49
C LEU A 63 16.91 0.36 2.29
N VAL A 64 15.75 0.28 1.62
CA VAL A 64 14.47 -0.03 2.29
C VAL A 64 14.50 -1.40 2.95
N LEU A 65 15.08 -2.41 2.29
CA LEU A 65 15.23 -3.75 2.87
C LEU A 65 16.17 -3.77 4.08
N LYS A 66 17.23 -2.95 4.10
CA LYS A 66 18.10 -2.79 5.27
C LYS A 66 17.35 -2.13 6.44
N TRP A 67 16.67 -1.02 6.19
CA TRP A 67 15.83 -0.35 7.19
C TRP A 67 14.78 -1.30 7.78
N LEU A 68 14.11 -2.11 6.95
CA LEU A 68 13.15 -3.11 7.41
C LEU A 68 13.78 -4.09 8.41
N LYS A 69 15.01 -4.55 8.17
CA LYS A 69 15.72 -5.43 9.11
C LYS A 69 16.08 -4.72 10.41
N GLU A 70 16.57 -3.48 10.33
CA GLU A 70 16.99 -2.68 11.48
C GLU A 70 15.86 -2.41 12.46
N ILE A 71 14.63 -2.19 11.96
CA ILE A 71 13.47 -1.93 12.83
C ILE A 71 12.85 -3.18 13.44
N GLY A 72 13.36 -4.40 13.17
CA GLY A 72 12.79 -5.66 13.68
C GLY A 72 12.10 -6.54 12.64
N GLY A 73 12.26 -6.24 11.35
CA GLY A 73 11.82 -7.10 10.25
C GLY A 73 10.31 -7.13 10.03
N LEU A 74 9.88 -8.17 9.30
CA LEU A 74 8.47 -8.39 8.96
C LEU A 74 7.55 -8.53 10.19
N PRO A 75 7.95 -9.18 11.31
CA PRO A 75 7.10 -9.25 12.50
C PRO A 75 6.75 -7.88 13.07
N GLU A 76 7.73 -6.98 13.19
CA GLU A 76 7.47 -5.62 13.69
C GLU A 76 6.62 -4.81 12.71
N ILE A 77 6.90 -4.91 11.40
CA ILE A 77 6.06 -4.28 10.38
C ILE A 77 4.61 -4.79 10.41
N ALA A 78 4.41 -6.10 10.61
CA ALA A 78 3.08 -6.68 10.73
C ALA A 78 2.34 -6.08 11.94
N ARG A 79 3.01 -6.01 13.10
CA ARG A 79 2.46 -5.39 14.31
C ARG A 79 2.07 -3.92 14.08
N ARG A 80 2.98 -3.11 13.52
CA ARG A 80 2.71 -1.68 13.20
C ARG A 80 1.54 -1.52 12.25
N ASN A 81 1.48 -2.33 11.20
CA ASN A 81 0.40 -2.24 10.20
C ASN A 81 -0.95 -2.68 10.78
N GLN A 82 -0.97 -3.69 11.66
CA GLN A 82 -2.16 -4.07 12.42
C GLN A 82 -2.62 -2.92 13.34
N THR A 83 -1.71 -2.27 14.06
CA THR A 83 -2.04 -1.11 14.91
C THR A 83 -2.63 0.03 14.09
N LYS A 84 -1.95 0.46 13.02
CA LYS A 84 -2.44 1.56 12.14
C LYS A 84 -3.83 1.28 11.59
N ALA A 85 -4.01 0.09 11.01
CA ALA A 85 -5.30 -0.29 10.43
C ALA A 85 -6.39 -0.44 11.49
N GLY A 86 -6.07 -1.02 12.64
CA GLY A 86 -6.98 -1.13 13.77
C GLY A 86 -7.50 0.22 14.24
N LEU A 87 -6.62 1.24 14.36
CA LEU A 87 -7.02 2.59 14.74
C LEU A 87 -8.06 3.19 13.77
N VAL A 88 -7.79 3.13 12.47
CA VAL A 88 -8.68 3.70 11.44
C VAL A 88 -9.98 2.90 11.32
N TYR A 89 -9.92 1.57 11.30
CA TYR A 89 -11.13 0.74 11.26
C TYR A 89 -12.00 0.92 12.50
N LYS A 90 -11.41 1.04 13.69
CA LYS A 90 -12.16 1.35 14.91
C LYS A 90 -12.89 2.68 14.79
N ALA A 91 -12.23 3.73 14.28
CA ALA A 91 -12.87 5.02 14.03
C ALA A 91 -14.02 4.93 13.00
N ILE A 92 -13.92 4.03 12.02
CA ILE A 92 -15.00 3.77 11.06
C ILE A 92 -16.17 3.06 11.77
N ASP A 93 -15.89 1.97 12.48
CA ASP A 93 -16.91 1.09 13.06
C ASP A 93 -17.67 1.76 14.21
N GLU A 94 -16.99 2.59 15.01
CA GLU A 94 -17.58 3.32 16.14
C GLU A 94 -18.27 4.63 15.71
N SER A 95 -18.29 4.94 14.41
CA SER A 95 -18.86 6.20 13.90
C SER A 95 -20.39 6.23 13.82
N GLY A 96 -21.09 5.18 14.25
CA GLY A 96 -22.55 5.11 14.13
C GLY A 96 -23.05 5.16 12.68
N GLY A 97 -22.21 4.78 11.70
CA GLY A 97 -22.55 4.75 10.27
C GLY A 97 -22.24 6.02 9.49
N PHE A 98 -21.67 7.04 10.14
CA PHE A 98 -21.17 8.24 9.45
C PHE A 98 -20.06 7.87 8.46
N TYR A 99 -19.07 7.10 8.91
CA TYR A 99 -18.09 6.45 8.05
C TYR A 99 -18.51 5.00 7.80
N ARG A 100 -18.51 4.58 6.54
CA ARG A 100 -18.88 3.21 6.14
C ARG A 100 -17.75 2.54 5.40
N GLY A 101 -17.15 1.51 6.00
CA GLY A 101 -16.12 0.72 5.34
C GLY A 101 -16.65 0.04 4.08
N HIS A 102 -15.86 0.01 3.01
CA HIS A 102 -16.29 -0.58 1.73
C HIS A 102 -16.19 -2.12 1.74
N ALA A 103 -15.14 -2.67 2.34
CA ALA A 103 -14.92 -4.11 2.43
C ALA A 103 -15.67 -4.73 3.60
N LYS A 104 -16.07 -6.00 3.44
CA LYS A 104 -16.52 -6.86 4.54
C LYS A 104 -15.42 -6.96 5.60
N THR A 105 -15.81 -7.07 6.87
CA THR A 105 -14.90 -7.01 8.02
C THR A 105 -13.77 -8.06 7.95
N ASP A 106 -14.07 -9.27 7.51
CA ASP A 106 -13.13 -10.39 7.33
C ASP A 106 -12.18 -10.23 6.13
N SER A 107 -12.47 -9.28 5.25
CA SER A 107 -11.76 -9.04 3.98
C SER A 107 -11.02 -7.68 4.00
N ARG A 108 -10.94 -7.05 5.17
CA ARG A 108 -10.34 -5.73 5.36
C ARG A 108 -8.83 -5.77 5.13
N SER A 109 -8.37 -4.91 4.23
CA SER A 109 -6.94 -4.75 3.97
C SER A 109 -6.29 -3.91 5.06
N LEU A 110 -5.08 -4.31 5.49
CA LEU A 110 -4.25 -3.54 6.43
C LEU A 110 -3.47 -2.41 5.74
N MET A 111 -3.40 -2.41 4.40
CA MET A 111 -2.60 -1.45 3.63
C MET A 111 -3.45 -0.30 3.11
N ASN A 112 -4.59 -0.61 2.51
CA ASN A 112 -5.51 0.36 1.93
C ASN A 112 -6.87 0.21 2.61
N VAL A 113 -7.21 1.16 3.48
CA VAL A 113 -8.52 1.27 4.12
C VAL A 113 -9.39 2.14 3.25
N THR A 114 -10.55 1.63 2.84
CA THR A 114 -11.50 2.33 1.98
C THR A 114 -12.82 2.51 2.70
N PHE A 115 -13.38 3.71 2.62
CA PHE A 115 -14.61 4.07 3.32
C PHE A 115 -15.38 5.16 2.58
N ARG A 116 -16.68 5.26 2.85
CA ARG A 116 -17.61 6.27 2.33
C ARG A 116 -18.10 7.16 3.46
N LEU A 117 -18.48 8.38 3.12
CA LEU A 117 -19.22 9.29 4.00
C LEU A 117 -20.72 9.28 3.62
N PRO A 118 -21.63 9.98 4.31
CA PRO A 118 -23.06 9.97 4.00
C PRO A 118 -23.40 10.34 2.55
N ASN A 119 -22.63 11.26 1.94
CA ASN A 119 -22.79 11.68 0.56
C ASN A 119 -21.46 12.20 -0.03
N GLU A 120 -21.41 12.40 -1.35
CA GLU A 120 -20.20 12.82 -2.06
C GLU A 120 -19.75 14.25 -1.71
N GLN A 121 -20.68 15.13 -1.36
CA GLN A 121 -20.37 16.50 -0.92
C GLN A 121 -19.50 16.48 0.34
N LEU A 122 -19.85 15.63 1.31
CA LEU A 122 -19.04 15.42 2.51
C LEU A 122 -17.71 14.72 2.20
N GLU A 123 -17.63 13.83 1.21
CA GLU A 123 -16.36 13.22 0.78
C GLU A 123 -15.40 14.29 0.21
N GLU A 124 -15.92 15.22 -0.61
CA GLU A 124 -15.15 16.34 -1.13
C GLU A 124 -14.70 17.31 -0.04
N GLN A 125 -15.61 17.66 0.88
CA GLN A 125 -15.29 18.50 2.02
C GLN A 125 -14.23 17.85 2.92
N PHE A 126 -14.38 16.56 3.24
CA PHE A 126 -13.42 15.80 4.03
C PHE A 126 -12.03 15.81 3.38
N ALA A 127 -11.93 15.53 2.07
CA ALA A 127 -10.66 15.56 1.35
C ALA A 127 -10.01 16.95 1.36
N SER A 128 -10.82 18.01 1.22
CA SER A 128 -10.36 19.40 1.22
C SER A 128 -9.86 19.83 2.61
N GLU A 129 -10.61 19.53 3.66
CA GLU A 129 -10.23 19.87 5.04
C GLU A 129 -9.04 19.05 5.54
N ALA A 130 -8.99 17.76 5.19
CA ALA A 130 -7.84 16.90 5.53
C ALA A 130 -6.54 17.45 4.91
N LYS A 131 -6.61 17.90 3.65
CA LYS A 131 -5.45 18.50 2.97
C LYS A 131 -4.93 19.76 3.66
N LYS A 132 -5.80 20.56 4.29
CA LYS A 132 -5.39 21.74 5.08
C LYS A 132 -4.64 21.37 6.36
N ARG A 133 -4.67 20.09 6.76
CA ARG A 133 -3.95 19.52 7.91
C ARG A 133 -2.81 18.58 7.46
N ASP A 134 -2.36 18.72 6.21
CA ASP A 134 -1.32 17.88 5.60
C ASP A 134 -1.64 16.37 5.54
N LEU A 135 -2.92 16.00 5.70
CA LEU A 135 -3.41 14.64 5.49
C LEU A 135 -3.70 14.44 3.99
N ILE A 136 -2.64 14.16 3.24
CA ILE A 136 -2.68 14.08 1.77
C ILE A 136 -3.04 12.68 1.24
N GLY A 137 -3.56 12.63 0.01
CA GLY A 137 -3.77 11.36 -0.71
C GLY A 137 -4.98 10.55 -0.27
N LEU A 138 -5.91 11.14 0.50
CA LEU A 138 -7.09 10.45 1.01
C LEU A 138 -8.22 10.26 -0.01
N LYS A 139 -8.23 11.02 -1.12
CA LYS A 139 -9.28 10.87 -2.14
C LYS A 139 -9.25 9.46 -2.72
N GLY A 140 -10.40 8.79 -2.73
CA GLY A 140 -10.58 7.45 -3.27
C GLY A 140 -10.25 7.38 -4.76
N HIS A 141 -10.10 6.15 -5.27
CA HIS A 141 -9.85 5.97 -6.69
C HIS A 141 -11.08 6.40 -7.51
N ARG A 142 -10.84 7.09 -8.64
CA ARG A 142 -11.89 7.65 -9.50
C ARG A 142 -13.00 6.68 -9.92
N SER A 143 -12.68 5.38 -10.03
CA SER A 143 -13.65 4.36 -10.44
C SER A 143 -14.57 3.87 -9.32
N VAL A 144 -14.28 4.20 -8.06
CA VAL A 144 -15.04 3.74 -6.89
C VAL A 144 -15.63 4.92 -6.10
N GLY A 145 -14.98 6.09 -6.15
CA GLY A 145 -15.32 7.24 -5.31
C GLY A 145 -14.87 7.03 -3.86
N GLY A 146 -15.43 7.80 -2.92
CA GLY A 146 -15.13 7.65 -1.51
C GLY A 146 -13.75 8.15 -1.09
N MET A 147 -13.33 7.63 0.07
CA MET A 147 -12.03 7.91 0.68
C MET A 147 -11.18 6.64 0.75
N ARG A 148 -9.86 6.82 0.71
CA ARG A 148 -8.87 5.75 0.86
C ARG A 148 -7.66 6.22 1.66
N ALA A 149 -7.43 5.63 2.82
CA ALA A 149 -6.20 5.78 3.58
C ALA A 149 -5.21 4.66 3.22
N SER A 150 -4.06 5.03 2.65
CA SER A 150 -2.99 4.07 2.30
C SER A 150 -1.89 4.11 3.37
N MET A 151 -1.78 3.05 4.16
CA MET A 151 -0.93 2.94 5.34
C MET A 151 0.22 1.95 5.13
N TYR A 152 0.98 2.15 4.04
CA TYR A 152 2.18 1.38 3.73
C TYR A 152 3.20 1.39 4.88
N ASN A 153 4.23 0.54 4.79
CA ASN A 153 5.22 0.33 5.85
C ASN A 153 5.88 1.63 6.32
N ALA A 154 6.15 2.56 5.40
CA ALA A 154 6.78 3.85 5.69
C ALA A 154 5.85 4.84 6.40
N LEU A 155 4.53 4.63 6.42
CA LEU A 155 3.62 5.47 7.19
C LEU A 155 3.78 5.15 8.69
N PRO A 156 4.13 6.14 9.53
CA PRO A 156 4.25 5.96 10.98
C PRO A 156 2.87 5.78 11.64
N ILE A 157 2.83 5.31 12.90
CA ILE A 157 1.57 5.09 13.63
C ILE A 157 0.85 6.42 13.88
N GLU A 158 1.63 7.45 14.19
CA GLU A 158 1.26 8.83 14.42
C GLU A 158 0.50 9.44 13.23
N GLY A 159 0.80 8.97 12.01
CA GLY A 159 0.06 9.35 10.80
C GLY A 159 -1.37 8.80 10.81
N ALA A 160 -1.55 7.56 11.28
CA ALA A 160 -2.89 6.97 11.45
C ALA A 160 -3.65 7.62 12.62
N GLU A 161 -2.96 7.96 13.71
CA GLU A 161 -3.54 8.69 14.85
C GLU A 161 -4.02 10.09 14.44
N SER A 162 -3.22 10.82 13.67
CA SER A 162 -3.58 12.13 13.15
C SER A 162 -4.83 12.07 12.27
N LEU A 163 -4.92 11.05 11.41
CA LEU A 163 -6.12 10.80 10.61
C LEU A 163 -7.34 10.52 11.48
N VAL A 164 -7.21 9.66 12.49
CA VAL A 164 -8.33 9.32 13.40
C VAL A 164 -8.80 10.54 14.19
N GLY A 165 -7.87 11.38 14.67
CA GLY A 165 -8.21 12.65 15.32
C GLY A 165 -9.03 13.55 14.40
N PHE A 166 -8.56 13.74 13.16
CA PHE A 166 -9.30 14.48 12.14
C PHE A 166 -10.68 13.87 11.84
N MET A 167 -10.78 12.54 11.70
CA MET A 167 -12.06 11.86 11.44
C MET A 167 -13.09 12.12 12.54
N LYS A 168 -12.68 12.09 13.81
CA LYS A 168 -13.57 12.37 14.94
C LYS A 168 -14.06 13.82 14.93
N GLU A 169 -13.15 14.78 14.75
CA GLU A 169 -13.51 16.19 14.67
C GLU A 169 -14.42 16.50 13.48
N PHE A 170 -14.14 15.91 12.32
CA PHE A 170 -14.96 16.11 11.12
C PHE A 170 -16.37 15.56 11.34
N GLN A 171 -16.51 14.38 11.95
CA GLN A 171 -17.81 13.82 12.30
C GLN A 171 -18.56 14.71 13.30
N GLN A 172 -17.90 15.20 14.35
CA GLN A 172 -18.55 16.08 15.34
C GLN A 172 -19.13 17.37 14.73
N LYS A 173 -18.53 17.87 13.65
CA LYS A 173 -18.97 19.10 12.98
C LYS A 173 -20.06 18.90 11.92
N ASN A 174 -20.15 17.69 11.35
CA ASN A 174 -20.95 17.43 10.15
C ASN A 174 -21.91 16.23 10.30
N GLY A 175 -21.97 15.60 11.48
CA GLY A 175 -22.77 14.41 11.79
C GLY A 175 -24.03 14.69 12.58
#